data_AF-A0A927M7G6-F1
#
_entry.id   AF-A0A927M7G6-F1
#
_cell.length_a   1.000
_cell.length_b   1.000
_cell.length_c   1.000
_cell.angle_alpha   90.00
_cell.angle_beta   90.00
_cell.angle_gamma   90.00
#
_symmetry.space_group_name_H-M   'P 1'
#
loop_
_entity.id
_entity.type
_entity.pdbx_description
1 polymer ?
#
loop_
_entity_poly.entity_id
_entity_poly.type
_entity_poly.pdbx_seq_one_letter_code
_entity_poly.pdbx_strand_id
1 'polypeptide(L)'
;MKVSRTARRLVIGAVAVLVSGLTMVVVNQPEPASAHGSVTNPPSRNYGCWDRWGDDHLNPNMAQTDPMCAQAWQANPNTMWNWNGLYRENVGGNHQAAVPDGQLCSGGRTQGGLYASLDTVGAWVAKPMPNNFTLTLTDGARHGADYMLIYITKQGFNPATQPLTWGSLDLVLRTGSYPTTGLYEAQVNAGSRTGRHVVYTIWQASHLDQPYYLCSDVTFGGGGTDPTNPPTTPPTTPPPTVPPTTPPTTPPTGNGGCSATYAKTSEWTGGFGATVTVRAGTAAIAGWTVRWTWANGQSITSSWNATVTSSGSSITAANVSHNGALSANGSTSFGFNGSWTGTNTAPTLTCTAR
;
A
#
# COMPACT_ATOMS: atom_id res chain seq x y z
N MET A 1 0.83 -97.31 -12.86
CA MET A 1 0.74 -97.38 -14.33
C MET A 1 0.23 -96.04 -14.85
N LYS A 2 0.84 -95.56 -15.95
CA LYS A 2 0.54 -94.39 -16.79
C LYS A 2 1.03 -93.00 -16.35
N VAL A 3 1.68 -92.41 -17.34
CA VAL A 3 2.43 -91.16 -17.45
C VAL A 3 1.55 -90.13 -18.17
N SER A 4 1.77 -88.82 -17.93
CA SER A 4 1.92 -87.76 -18.96
C SER A 4 1.12 -86.46 -18.75
N ARG A 5 1.88 -85.37 -18.52
CA ARG A 5 1.86 -83.97 -19.05
C ARG A 5 0.59 -83.52 -19.83
N THR A 6 0.07 -82.28 -19.68
CA THR A 6 0.55 -81.07 -20.39
C THR A 6 -0.17 -79.75 -19.97
N ALA A 7 0.62 -78.71 -19.67
CA ALA A 7 0.57 -77.24 -19.91
C ALA A 7 -0.64 -76.27 -19.65
N ARG A 8 -0.26 -75.16 -18.97
CA ARG A 8 -0.46 -73.69 -19.21
C ARG A 8 -1.88 -73.06 -19.14
N ARG A 9 -2.05 -72.08 -18.24
CA ARG A 9 -2.02 -70.61 -18.50
C ARG A 9 -2.25 -69.77 -17.21
N LEU A 10 -1.66 -68.58 -17.20
CA LEU A 10 -1.64 -67.54 -16.14
C LEU A 10 -3.02 -67.08 -15.68
N VAL A 11 -3.15 -66.68 -14.40
CA VAL A 11 -3.60 -65.33 -13.98
C VAL A 11 -2.93 -65.00 -12.63
N ILE A 12 -2.15 -63.93 -12.58
CA ILE A 12 -1.67 -63.29 -11.34
C ILE A 12 -2.74 -62.26 -10.95
N GLY A 13 -3.35 -62.42 -9.78
CA GLY A 13 -4.24 -61.42 -9.18
C GLY A 13 -3.69 -60.98 -7.83
N ALA A 14 -2.95 -59.88 -7.80
CA ALA A 14 -2.57 -59.20 -6.58
C ALA A 14 -3.67 -58.21 -6.20
N VAL A 15 -4.29 -58.38 -5.03
CA VAL A 15 -5.20 -57.39 -4.42
C VAL A 15 -4.40 -56.62 -3.37
N ALA A 16 -4.02 -55.39 -3.70
CA ALA A 16 -3.48 -54.43 -2.74
C ALA A 16 -4.64 -53.62 -2.16
N VAL A 17 -4.82 -53.68 -0.84
CA VAL A 17 -5.79 -52.86 -0.09
C VAL A 17 -5.13 -51.51 0.19
N LEU A 18 -5.64 -50.44 -0.42
CA LEU A 18 -5.25 -49.05 -0.15
C LEU A 18 -5.94 -48.55 1.12
N VAL A 19 -5.14 -48.26 2.16
CA VAL A 19 -5.57 -47.49 3.34
C VAL A 19 -5.33 -46.01 3.03
N SER A 20 -6.41 -45.25 2.85
CA SER A 20 -6.35 -43.80 2.65
C SER A 20 -6.03 -43.09 3.97
N GLY A 21 -4.78 -42.66 4.14
CA GLY A 21 -4.39 -41.75 5.22
C GLY A 21 -4.81 -40.31 4.90
N LEU A 22 -5.65 -39.71 5.75
CA LEU A 22 -5.88 -38.27 5.74
C LEU A 22 -4.69 -37.58 6.42
N THR A 23 -3.70 -37.16 5.65
CA THR A 23 -2.74 -36.15 6.10
C THR A 23 -3.43 -34.80 6.07
N MET A 24 -3.68 -34.19 7.24
CA MET A 24 -3.91 -32.75 7.34
C MET A 24 -2.66 -32.05 6.80
N VAL A 25 -2.73 -31.59 5.55
CA VAL A 25 -1.79 -30.62 5.03
C VAL A 25 -2.12 -29.31 5.73
N VAL A 26 -1.33 -28.96 6.75
CA VAL A 26 -1.28 -27.58 7.23
C VAL A 26 -0.72 -26.76 6.08
N VAL A 27 -1.62 -26.19 5.28
CA VAL A 27 -1.25 -25.21 4.26
C VAL A 27 -0.83 -23.97 5.03
N ASN A 28 0.46 -23.83 5.32
CA ASN A 28 1.03 -22.53 5.62
C ASN A 28 0.72 -21.65 4.41
N GLN A 29 -0.34 -20.84 4.52
CA GLN A 29 -0.62 -19.79 3.57
C GLN A 29 0.59 -18.86 3.64
N PRO A 30 1.37 -18.67 2.57
CA PRO A 30 2.31 -17.57 2.56
C PRO A 30 1.48 -16.30 2.74
N GLU A 31 1.72 -15.54 3.80
CA GLU A 31 1.20 -14.18 3.86
C GLU A 31 1.67 -13.46 2.58
N PRO A 32 0.82 -12.63 1.94
CA PRO A 32 1.29 -11.77 0.87
C PRO A 32 2.46 -10.97 1.44
N ALA A 33 3.67 -11.27 0.99
CA ALA A 33 4.84 -10.51 1.38
C ALA A 33 4.63 -9.08 0.86
N SER A 34 4.16 -8.18 1.73
CA SER A 34 4.34 -6.74 1.52
C SER A 34 5.84 -6.54 1.55
N ALA A 35 6.46 -6.54 0.38
CA ALA A 35 7.89 -6.81 0.29
C ALA A 35 8.76 -5.68 0.90
N HIS A 36 8.19 -4.52 1.23
CA HIS A 36 8.92 -3.29 1.56
C HIS A 36 8.12 -2.42 2.56
N GLY A 37 8.65 -1.26 2.97
CA GLY A 37 8.08 -0.41 4.03
C GLY A 37 8.12 1.11 3.81
N SER A 38 7.57 1.87 4.75
CA SER A 38 7.63 3.34 4.80
C SER A 38 7.48 3.87 6.23
N VAL A 39 7.74 5.16 6.45
CA VAL A 39 7.41 5.85 7.71
C VAL A 39 5.90 6.07 7.75
N THR A 40 5.24 5.44 8.73
CA THR A 40 3.79 5.52 8.94
C THR A 40 3.42 6.56 10.00
N ASN A 41 4.37 6.98 10.83
CA ASN A 41 4.20 8.08 11.79
C ASN A 41 5.51 8.86 12.04
N PRO A 42 5.56 10.18 11.84
CA PRO A 42 4.62 10.96 11.03
C PRO A 42 4.62 10.42 9.58
N PRO A 43 3.44 10.28 8.94
CA PRO A 43 3.33 9.57 7.66
C PRO A 43 4.18 10.22 6.57
N SER A 44 4.86 9.40 5.75
CA SER A 44 5.55 9.89 4.56
C SER A 44 4.55 10.50 3.56
N ARG A 45 5.00 11.35 2.64
CA ARG A 45 4.13 12.03 1.65
C ARG A 45 3.23 11.05 0.90
N ASN A 46 3.81 10.03 0.26
CA ASN A 46 3.06 9.04 -0.50
C ASN A 46 2.21 8.12 0.37
N TYR A 47 2.72 7.66 1.52
CA TYR A 47 1.92 6.86 2.46
C TYR A 47 0.73 7.65 2.98
N GLY A 48 0.91 8.91 3.36
CA GLY A 48 -0.16 9.78 3.83
C GLY A 48 -1.20 10.08 2.74
N CYS A 49 -0.77 10.29 1.49
CA CYS A 49 -1.71 10.42 0.37
C CYS A 49 -2.48 9.13 0.10
N TRP A 50 -1.82 7.98 0.18
CA TRP A 50 -2.46 6.68 0.08
C TRP A 50 -3.47 6.44 1.22
N ASP A 51 -3.10 6.76 2.45
CA ASP A 51 -3.91 6.55 3.65
C ASP A 51 -5.16 7.44 3.65
N ARG A 52 -5.04 8.69 3.22
CA ARG A 52 -6.17 9.65 3.18
C ARG A 52 -7.08 9.51 1.97
N TRP A 53 -6.54 9.10 0.82
CA TRP A 53 -7.23 9.18 -0.46
C TRP A 53 -7.23 7.87 -1.25
N GLY A 54 -6.62 6.79 -0.77
CA GLY A 54 -6.55 5.54 -1.54
C GLY A 54 -7.94 5.00 -1.91
N ASP A 55 -8.86 4.99 -0.95
CA ASP A 55 -10.24 4.55 -1.14
C ASP A 55 -11.10 5.52 -1.98
N ASP A 56 -10.63 6.76 -2.19
CA ASP A 56 -11.34 7.83 -2.90
C ASP A 56 -10.43 8.68 -3.81
N HIS A 57 -9.48 8.03 -4.49
CA HIS A 57 -8.36 8.74 -5.17
C HIS A 57 -8.79 9.57 -6.40
N LEU A 58 -10.04 9.40 -6.85
CA LEU A 58 -10.63 10.16 -7.95
C LEU A 58 -11.57 11.27 -7.46
N ASN A 59 -11.61 11.54 -6.15
CA ASN A 59 -12.47 12.58 -5.59
C ASN A 59 -12.16 13.95 -6.22
N PRO A 60 -13.13 14.59 -6.91
CA PRO A 60 -12.90 15.88 -7.55
C PRO A 60 -12.61 17.00 -6.54
N ASN A 61 -12.94 16.81 -5.25
CA ASN A 61 -12.68 17.77 -4.18
C ASN A 61 -11.25 17.70 -3.62
N MET A 62 -10.45 16.68 -4.01
CA MET A 62 -9.08 16.53 -3.53
C MET A 62 -8.22 17.73 -3.94
N ALA A 63 -8.41 18.28 -5.13
CA ALA A 63 -7.63 19.41 -5.63
C ALA A 63 -7.80 20.68 -4.76
N GLN A 64 -8.95 20.86 -4.10
CA GLN A 64 -9.20 22.01 -3.24
C GLN A 64 -8.74 21.77 -1.80
N THR A 65 -8.79 20.52 -1.33
CA THR A 65 -8.56 20.17 0.10
C THR A 65 -7.17 19.61 0.39
N ASP A 66 -6.57 18.92 -0.59
CA ASP A 66 -5.24 18.34 -0.52
C ASP A 66 -4.56 18.43 -1.91
N PRO A 67 -4.25 19.65 -2.39
CA PRO A 67 -3.74 19.87 -3.74
C PRO A 67 -2.43 19.12 -4.02
N MET A 68 -1.63 18.84 -2.99
CA MET A 68 -0.36 18.12 -3.13
C MET A 68 -0.56 16.62 -3.35
N CYS A 69 -1.55 16.00 -2.68
CA CYS A 69 -1.93 14.63 -3.05
C CYS A 69 -2.66 14.60 -4.40
N ALA A 70 -3.50 15.60 -4.71
CA ALA A 70 -4.20 15.65 -5.99
C ALA A 70 -3.23 15.65 -7.18
N GLN A 71 -2.19 16.51 -7.16
CA GLN A 71 -1.18 16.51 -8.21
C GLN A 71 -0.38 15.20 -8.26
N ALA A 72 -0.12 14.56 -7.11
CA ALA A 72 0.60 13.30 -7.07
C ALA A 72 -0.22 12.15 -7.68
N TRP A 73 -1.51 12.06 -7.34
CA TRP A 73 -2.46 11.11 -7.92
C TRP A 73 -2.65 11.32 -9.42
N GLN A 74 -2.75 12.57 -9.87
CA GLN A 74 -2.82 12.92 -11.28
C GLN A 74 -1.55 12.57 -12.05
N ALA A 75 -0.37 12.79 -11.44
CA ALA A 75 0.91 12.50 -12.08
C ALA A 75 1.12 10.99 -12.27
N ASN A 76 0.93 10.20 -11.20
CA ASN A 76 0.98 8.75 -11.27
C ASN A 76 0.37 8.11 -10.02
N PRO A 77 -0.79 7.44 -10.11
CA PRO A 77 -1.40 6.73 -8.97
C PRO A 77 -0.49 5.70 -8.31
N ASN A 78 0.44 5.09 -9.06
CA ASN A 78 1.37 4.10 -8.52
C ASN A 78 2.37 4.71 -7.52
N THR A 79 2.53 6.03 -7.49
CA THR A 79 3.27 6.74 -6.42
C THR A 79 2.71 6.40 -5.04
N MET A 80 1.38 6.29 -4.93
CA MET A 80 0.65 6.00 -3.70
C MET A 80 0.34 4.52 -3.58
N TRP A 81 0.01 3.82 -4.67
CA TRP A 81 -0.25 2.38 -4.58
C TRP A 81 0.98 1.56 -4.20
N ASN A 82 2.15 1.97 -4.69
CA ASN A 82 3.44 1.41 -4.29
C ASN A 82 4.08 2.29 -3.21
N TRP A 83 3.31 2.72 -2.19
CA TRP A 83 3.81 3.62 -1.15
C TRP A 83 5.05 3.08 -0.42
N ASN A 84 5.23 1.76 -0.40
CA ASN A 84 6.34 1.06 0.23
C ASN A 84 7.58 0.89 -0.68
N GLY A 85 7.51 1.26 -1.96
CA GLY A 85 8.56 0.98 -2.95
C GLY A 85 9.56 2.12 -3.17
N LEU A 86 9.68 3.07 -2.24
CA LEU A 86 10.52 4.27 -2.40
C LEU A 86 11.95 4.01 -1.89
N TYR A 87 12.68 3.21 -2.64
CA TYR A 87 14.06 2.83 -2.33
C TYR A 87 15.00 3.00 -3.54
N ARG A 88 16.30 2.97 -3.26
CA ARG A 88 17.36 2.75 -4.26
C ARG A 88 18.14 1.50 -3.87
N GLU A 89 18.97 1.02 -4.78
CA GLU A 89 19.91 -0.07 -4.52
C GLU A 89 21.34 0.38 -4.87
N ASN A 90 22.34 -0.28 -4.27
CA ASN A 90 23.76 -0.09 -4.58
C ASN A 90 24.23 1.37 -4.38
N VAL A 91 23.76 2.02 -3.33
CA VAL A 91 24.12 3.42 -3.00
C VAL A 91 25.48 3.49 -2.27
N GLY A 92 25.90 2.42 -1.61
CA GLY A 92 27.16 2.34 -0.88
C GLY A 92 27.30 3.38 0.23
N GLY A 93 26.18 3.79 0.83
CA GLY A 93 26.13 4.86 1.84
C GLY A 93 26.36 6.29 1.30
N ASN A 94 26.67 6.48 0.02
CA ASN A 94 26.87 7.81 -0.58
C ASN A 94 25.54 8.45 -1.00
N HIS A 95 24.69 8.73 -0.01
CA HIS A 95 23.32 9.19 -0.23
C HIS A 95 23.25 10.52 -1.01
N GLN A 96 24.17 11.46 -0.76
CA GLN A 96 24.18 12.76 -1.43
C GLN A 96 24.52 12.67 -2.92
N ALA A 97 25.42 11.76 -3.30
CA ALA A 97 25.71 11.52 -4.70
C ALA A 97 24.54 10.83 -5.42
N ALA A 98 23.84 9.93 -4.72
CA ALA A 98 22.72 9.17 -5.29
C ALA A 98 21.42 9.99 -5.40
N VAL A 99 21.26 11.02 -4.57
CA VAL A 99 20.02 11.81 -4.45
C VAL A 99 20.36 13.29 -4.55
N PRO A 100 20.21 13.92 -5.74
CA PRO A 100 20.50 15.34 -5.93
C PRO A 100 19.56 16.26 -5.13
N ASP A 101 20.00 17.50 -4.90
CA ASP A 101 19.15 18.57 -4.36
C ASP A 101 17.86 18.74 -5.18
N GLY A 102 16.75 18.99 -4.49
CA GLY A 102 15.42 19.06 -5.10
C GLY A 102 14.82 17.71 -5.50
N GLN A 103 15.52 16.59 -5.27
CA GLN A 103 15.04 15.24 -5.57
C GLN A 103 15.02 14.31 -4.34
N LEU A 104 15.06 14.89 -3.15
CA LEU A 104 15.18 14.12 -1.90
C LEU A 104 13.93 13.28 -1.66
N CYS A 105 12.74 13.83 -1.88
CA CYS A 105 11.49 13.15 -1.57
C CYS A 105 11.09 12.10 -2.61
N SER A 106 11.70 12.10 -3.80
CA SER A 106 11.61 11.02 -4.79
C SER A 106 12.77 10.03 -4.71
N GLY A 107 13.69 10.18 -3.75
CA GLY A 107 14.89 9.35 -3.66
C GLY A 107 15.76 9.44 -4.91
N GLY A 108 15.95 10.64 -5.45
CA GLY A 108 16.75 10.87 -6.68
C GLY A 108 16.04 10.34 -7.92
N ARG A 109 14.72 10.58 -8.02
CA ARG A 109 13.85 10.06 -9.09
C ARG A 109 13.99 8.55 -9.29
N THR A 110 14.05 7.80 -8.19
CA THR A 110 14.17 6.35 -8.21
C THR A 110 12.99 5.68 -8.92
N GLN A 111 13.13 4.40 -9.26
CA GLN A 111 12.11 3.61 -9.95
C GLN A 111 11.63 4.26 -11.27
N GLY A 112 12.57 4.79 -12.07
CA GLY A 112 12.27 5.44 -13.34
C GLY A 112 11.48 6.75 -13.21
N GLY A 113 11.58 7.43 -12.06
CA GLY A 113 10.85 8.67 -11.79
C GLY A 113 9.42 8.46 -11.26
N LEU A 114 9.05 7.24 -10.85
CA LEU A 114 7.74 6.92 -10.29
C LEU A 114 7.31 7.91 -9.19
N TYR A 115 8.25 8.30 -8.32
CA TYR A 115 7.97 9.17 -7.16
C TYR A 115 8.29 10.65 -7.39
N ALA A 116 8.54 11.08 -8.64
CA ALA A 116 8.97 12.45 -8.93
C ALA A 116 7.96 13.52 -8.47
N SER A 117 6.67 13.19 -8.42
CA SER A 117 5.61 14.10 -7.92
C SER A 117 5.74 14.43 -6.43
N LEU A 118 6.51 13.63 -5.67
CA LEU A 118 6.79 13.90 -4.26
C LEU A 118 7.79 15.02 -4.06
N ASP A 119 8.53 15.42 -5.09
CA ASP A 119 9.46 16.56 -5.05
C ASP A 119 8.76 17.91 -5.27
N THR A 120 7.48 17.91 -5.70
CA THR A 120 6.71 19.13 -5.94
C THR A 120 6.67 20.00 -4.68
N VAL A 121 7.11 21.25 -4.82
CA VAL A 121 7.07 22.25 -3.74
C VAL A 121 5.65 22.75 -3.56
N GLY A 122 5.17 22.79 -2.32
CA GLY A 122 3.82 23.26 -2.03
C GLY A 122 3.34 22.86 -0.64
N ALA A 123 2.09 23.20 -0.33
CA ALA A 123 1.50 23.00 0.99
C ALA A 123 1.07 21.54 1.22
N TRP A 124 2.04 20.63 1.33
CA TRP A 124 1.77 19.23 1.71
C TRP A 124 1.07 19.17 3.07
N VAL A 125 0.12 18.26 3.23
CA VAL A 125 -0.55 18.06 4.53
C VAL A 125 0.49 17.65 5.56
N ALA A 126 0.61 18.45 6.62
CA ALA A 126 1.60 18.26 7.67
C ALA A 126 0.94 17.75 8.95
N LYS A 127 1.53 16.72 9.58
CA LYS A 127 1.05 16.19 10.85
C LYS A 127 1.56 17.06 12.02
N PRO A 128 0.69 17.53 12.93
CA PRO A 128 1.13 18.16 14.17
C PRO A 128 1.92 17.18 15.03
N MET A 129 3.13 17.54 15.41
CA MET A 129 4.03 16.72 16.22
C MET A 129 4.60 17.53 17.39
N PRO A 130 4.74 16.94 18.59
CA PRO A 130 5.59 17.51 19.63
C PRO A 130 7.06 17.51 19.19
N ASN A 131 7.89 18.38 19.77
CA ASN A 131 9.33 18.43 19.48
C ASN A 131 10.04 17.12 19.84
N ASN A 132 9.57 16.41 20.88
CA ASN A 132 10.02 15.05 21.16
C ASN A 132 8.92 14.09 20.70
N PHE A 133 9.22 13.27 19.70
CA PHE A 133 8.24 12.36 19.11
C PHE A 133 8.83 11.00 18.76
N THR A 134 7.96 10.00 18.69
CA THR A 134 8.30 8.69 18.12
C THR A 134 8.12 8.73 16.62
N LEU A 135 9.18 8.45 15.87
CA LEU A 135 9.10 8.06 14.46
C LEU A 135 8.86 6.56 14.38
N THR A 136 7.86 6.13 13.60
CA THR A 136 7.49 4.74 13.38
C THR A 136 7.63 4.41 11.89
N LEU A 137 8.45 3.41 11.60
CA LEU A 137 8.60 2.80 10.28
C LEU A 137 7.94 1.42 10.29
N THR A 138 7.09 1.15 9.30
CA THR A 138 6.45 -0.16 9.13
C THR A 138 7.06 -0.85 7.92
N ASP A 139 7.48 -2.09 8.12
CA ASP A 139 8.13 -2.93 7.12
C ASP A 139 7.41 -4.27 7.01
N GLY A 140 6.74 -4.50 5.88
CA GLY A 140 6.01 -5.74 5.66
C GLY A 140 6.89 -6.98 5.50
N ALA A 141 8.14 -6.80 5.06
CA ALA A 141 9.07 -7.89 4.80
C ALA A 141 10.03 -8.15 5.95
N ARG A 142 10.06 -7.25 6.94
CA ARG A 142 10.84 -7.40 8.17
C ARG A 142 12.35 -7.53 7.89
N HIS A 143 12.85 -6.68 7.01
CA HIS A 143 14.24 -6.66 6.54
C HIS A 143 15.27 -6.30 7.61
N GLY A 144 14.84 -5.75 8.75
CA GLY A 144 15.71 -5.09 9.71
C GLY A 144 16.21 -3.74 9.20
N ALA A 145 17.07 -3.11 9.99
CA ALA A 145 17.76 -1.89 9.59
C ALA A 145 19.21 -1.93 10.06
N ASP A 146 20.15 -1.58 9.20
CA ASP A 146 21.55 -1.36 9.61
C ASP A 146 21.65 -0.05 10.39
N TYR A 147 20.91 0.96 9.91
CA TYR A 147 20.70 2.24 10.58
C TYR A 147 19.51 2.98 9.97
N MET A 148 19.02 3.97 10.71
CA MET A 148 18.23 5.08 10.20
C MET A 148 18.98 6.39 10.39
N LEU A 149 19.01 7.23 9.36
CA LEU A 149 19.42 8.63 9.44
C LEU A 149 18.17 9.49 9.37
N ILE A 150 17.92 10.29 10.40
CA ILE A 150 16.75 11.15 10.48
C ILE A 150 17.23 12.59 10.47
N TYR A 151 16.80 13.31 9.45
CA TYR A 151 17.06 14.72 9.24
C TYR A 151 15.79 15.52 9.47
N ILE A 152 15.93 16.78 9.88
CA ILE A 152 14.84 17.75 9.93
C ILE A 152 15.31 19.04 9.28
N THR A 153 14.43 19.70 8.53
CA THR A 153 14.75 21.01 7.94
C THR A 153 15.12 22.03 9.01
N LYS A 154 16.07 22.91 8.69
CA LYS A 154 16.51 24.02 9.55
C LYS A 154 15.36 24.97 9.86
N GLN A 155 15.40 25.62 11.03
CA GLN A 155 14.44 26.69 11.35
C GLN A 155 14.50 27.79 10.29
N GLY A 156 13.33 28.25 9.83
CA GLY A 156 13.22 29.28 8.78
C GLY A 156 13.14 28.72 7.35
N PHE A 157 13.37 27.42 7.14
CA PHE A 157 13.07 26.77 5.85
C PHE A 157 11.55 26.68 5.64
N ASN A 158 11.06 27.08 4.48
CA ASN A 158 9.65 27.00 4.13
C ASN A 158 9.41 25.91 3.05
N PRO A 159 8.95 24.70 3.42
CA PRO A 159 8.72 23.62 2.46
C PRO A 159 7.57 23.89 1.47
N ALA A 160 6.73 24.89 1.73
CA ALA A 160 5.66 25.27 0.81
C ALA A 160 6.16 26.13 -0.36
N THR A 161 7.36 26.71 -0.26
CA THR A 161 7.90 27.62 -1.29
C THR A 161 9.35 27.32 -1.68
N GLN A 162 10.03 26.41 -0.98
CA GLN A 162 11.42 26.07 -1.24
C GLN A 162 11.58 24.56 -1.51
N PRO A 163 12.37 24.17 -2.53
CA PRO A 163 12.73 22.78 -2.74
C PRO A 163 13.63 22.28 -1.61
N LEU A 164 13.43 21.02 -1.22
CA LEU A 164 14.27 20.39 -0.21
C LEU A 164 15.69 20.17 -0.77
N THR A 165 16.70 20.52 0.01
CA THR A 165 18.12 20.32 -0.35
C THR A 165 18.87 19.71 0.82
N TRP A 166 19.99 19.06 0.58
CA TRP A 166 20.86 18.59 1.67
C TRP A 166 21.33 19.72 2.58
N GLY A 167 21.59 20.91 2.01
CA GLY A 167 21.96 22.10 2.78
C GLY A 167 20.84 22.64 3.67
N SER A 168 19.58 22.33 3.38
CA SER A 168 18.41 22.73 4.18
C SER A 168 18.18 21.85 5.41
N LEU A 169 18.88 20.71 5.53
CA LEU A 169 18.65 19.69 6.54
C LEU A 169 19.73 19.72 7.64
N ASP A 170 19.32 19.41 8.86
CA ASP A 170 20.22 18.99 9.95
C ASP A 170 19.98 17.51 10.25
N LEU A 171 21.05 16.72 10.39
CA LEU A 171 20.95 15.36 10.93
C LEU A 171 20.65 15.45 12.43
N VAL A 172 19.50 14.97 12.87
CA VAL A 172 19.08 15.01 14.28
C VAL A 172 19.23 13.68 15.00
N LEU A 173 19.21 12.58 14.25
CA LEU A 173 19.44 11.24 14.81
C LEU A 173 20.10 10.33 13.78
N ARG A 174 21.11 9.58 14.24
CA ARG A 174 21.57 8.35 13.62
C ARG A 174 21.35 7.22 14.61
N THR A 175 20.60 6.20 14.22
CA THR A 175 20.36 5.03 15.07
C THR A 175 21.48 4.00 14.92
N GLY A 176 21.49 3.00 15.81
CA GLY A 176 22.11 1.70 15.55
C GLY A 176 21.23 0.81 14.68
N SER A 177 21.51 -0.49 14.68
CA SER A 177 20.74 -1.48 13.95
C SER A 177 19.44 -1.85 14.65
N TYR A 178 18.46 -2.29 13.87
CA TYR A 178 17.21 -2.88 14.32
C TYR A 178 17.13 -4.34 13.85
N PRO A 179 16.61 -5.26 14.68
CA PRO A 179 16.40 -6.65 14.27
C PRO A 179 15.32 -6.74 13.17
N THR A 180 15.22 -7.90 12.54
CA THR A 180 14.18 -8.23 11.54
C THR A 180 12.78 -8.31 12.18
N THR A 181 12.13 -7.16 12.31
CA THR A 181 10.77 -7.00 12.83
C THR A 181 9.93 -6.17 11.86
N GLY A 182 8.61 -6.14 12.01
CA GLY A 182 7.73 -5.37 11.11
C GLY A 182 7.57 -3.89 11.48
N LEU A 183 8.14 -3.48 12.62
CA LEU A 183 7.96 -2.15 13.20
C LEU A 183 9.27 -1.65 13.80
N TYR A 184 9.77 -0.51 13.33
CA TYR A 184 10.95 0.16 13.87
C TYR A 184 10.56 1.52 14.43
N GLU A 185 10.95 1.78 15.68
CA GLU A 185 10.63 3.03 16.36
C GLU A 185 11.90 3.76 16.80
N ALA A 186 11.96 5.05 16.53
CA ALA A 186 13.06 5.92 16.94
C ALA A 186 12.53 7.14 17.69
N GLN A 187 13.15 7.45 18.83
CA GLN A 187 12.86 8.67 19.59
C GLN A 187 13.61 9.85 18.96
N VAL A 188 12.87 10.83 18.44
CA VAL A 188 13.42 11.98 17.71
C VAL A 188 13.20 13.26 18.50
N ASN A 189 14.24 14.09 18.58
CA ASN A 189 14.20 15.42 19.18
C ASN A 189 14.39 16.49 18.09
N ALA A 190 13.34 17.27 17.82
CA ALA A 190 13.34 18.36 16.86
C ALA A 190 14.02 19.65 17.38
N GLY A 191 14.57 19.64 18.59
CA GLY A 191 15.17 20.80 19.24
C GLY A 191 14.13 21.89 19.49
N SER A 192 14.50 23.15 19.28
CA SER A 192 13.61 24.31 19.42
C SER A 192 12.83 24.66 18.15
N ARG A 193 12.71 23.72 17.19
CA ARG A 193 12.01 23.97 15.93
C ARG A 193 10.53 24.27 16.15
N THR A 194 9.97 25.18 15.35
CA THR A 194 8.56 25.59 15.40
C THR A 194 8.02 25.83 14.01
N GLY A 195 6.73 25.60 13.81
CA GLY A 195 6.06 25.77 12.53
C GLY A 195 6.27 24.56 11.62
N ARG A 196 6.15 24.78 10.31
CA ARG A 196 6.15 23.73 9.30
C ARG A 196 7.58 23.27 8.95
N HIS A 197 7.79 21.96 8.96
CA HIS A 197 9.07 21.31 8.66
C HIS A 197 8.87 20.04 7.81
N VAL A 198 9.98 19.54 7.26
CA VAL A 198 10.04 18.19 6.69
C VAL A 198 10.99 17.36 7.56
N VAL A 199 10.51 16.19 7.97
CA VAL A 199 11.35 15.11 8.51
C VAL A 199 11.75 14.22 7.35
N TYR A 200 13.05 14.04 7.12
CA TYR A 200 13.58 13.21 6.05
C TYR A 200 14.32 12.02 6.64
N THR A 201 13.80 10.83 6.39
CA THR A 201 14.32 9.58 6.94
C THR A 201 14.97 8.75 5.85
N ILE A 202 16.23 8.36 6.09
CA ILE A 202 16.92 7.34 5.32
C ILE A 202 16.93 6.07 6.14
N TRP A 203 16.28 5.02 5.65
CA TRP A 203 16.32 3.69 6.27
C TRP A 203 17.21 2.79 5.40
N GLN A 204 18.36 2.37 5.95
CA GLN A 204 19.20 1.36 5.33
C GLN A 204 18.71 -0.02 5.78
N ALA A 205 18.02 -0.75 4.91
CA ALA A 205 17.58 -2.11 5.20
C ALA A 205 18.77 -3.08 5.27
N SER A 206 18.66 -4.15 6.06
CA SER A 206 19.80 -5.06 6.32
C SER A 206 19.95 -6.22 5.35
N HIS A 207 18.94 -6.50 4.52
CA HIS A 207 18.95 -7.65 3.62
C HIS A 207 19.88 -7.46 2.40
N LEU A 208 20.05 -6.21 1.94
CA LEU A 208 20.88 -5.81 0.80
C LEU A 208 21.29 -4.33 0.96
N ASP A 209 22.17 -3.81 0.10
CA ASP A 209 22.39 -2.37 -0.01
C ASP A 209 21.17 -1.70 -0.66
N GLN A 210 20.14 -1.46 0.17
CA GLN A 210 18.86 -0.92 -0.25
C GLN A 210 18.37 0.17 0.73
N PRO A 211 18.76 1.44 0.54
CA PRO A 211 18.23 2.55 1.31
C PRO A 211 16.88 3.06 0.78
N TYR A 212 16.01 3.42 1.72
CA TYR A 212 14.71 4.06 1.51
C TYR A 212 14.77 5.53 1.85
N TYR A 213 14.04 6.38 1.13
CA TYR A 213 14.12 7.84 1.24
C TYR A 213 12.74 8.46 1.48
N LEU A 214 12.46 8.84 2.72
CA LEU A 214 11.08 9.04 3.19
C LEU A 214 10.90 10.45 3.75
N CYS A 215 10.19 11.31 3.02
CA CYS A 215 9.82 12.66 3.48
C CYS A 215 8.47 12.62 4.20
N SER A 216 8.40 13.19 5.40
CA SER A 216 7.17 13.40 6.18
C SER A 216 7.03 14.88 6.53
N ASP A 217 5.94 15.53 6.11
CA ASP A 217 5.65 16.92 6.47
C ASP A 217 5.03 17.00 7.87
N VAL A 218 5.55 17.90 8.71
CA VAL A 218 5.14 18.04 10.11
C VAL A 218 5.01 19.50 10.53
N THR A 219 4.28 19.76 11.60
CA THR A 219 4.25 21.06 12.29
C THR A 219 4.64 20.91 13.76
N PHE A 220 5.64 21.65 14.20
CA PHE A 220 6.14 21.68 15.60
C PHE A 220 5.64 22.92 16.35
N GLY A 221 5.50 22.83 17.68
CA GLY A 221 5.24 24.00 18.53
C GLY A 221 3.79 24.29 18.93
N GLY A 222 2.87 23.32 18.78
CA GLY A 222 1.57 23.34 19.49
C GLY A 222 0.34 23.69 18.65
N GLY A 223 -0.83 23.30 19.17
CA GLY A 223 -2.13 23.58 18.57
C GLY A 223 -2.38 25.08 18.38
N GLY A 224 -3.00 25.42 17.24
CA GLY A 224 -3.50 26.76 16.96
C GLY A 224 -2.61 27.59 16.04
N THR A 225 -3.14 27.78 14.83
CA THR A 225 -2.82 28.81 13.81
C THR A 225 -1.49 28.67 13.06
N ASP A 226 -1.56 27.89 11.98
CA ASP A 226 -0.84 28.16 10.73
C ASP A 226 -1.13 29.62 10.29
N PRO A 227 -0.12 30.47 10.02
CA PRO A 227 -0.35 31.83 9.52
C PRO A 227 -1.00 31.91 8.14
N THR A 228 -1.27 30.77 7.49
CA THR A 228 -1.79 30.73 6.12
C THR A 228 -3.26 30.30 5.98
N ASN A 229 -3.98 30.05 7.07
CA ASN A 229 -5.43 29.81 7.00
C ASN A 229 -6.20 30.72 7.99
N PRO A 230 -7.05 31.66 7.51
CA PRO A 230 -7.98 32.34 8.39
C PRO A 230 -8.93 31.31 9.04
N PRO A 231 -9.33 31.47 10.31
CA PRO A 231 -10.31 30.58 10.93
C PRO A 231 -11.65 30.75 10.21
N THR A 232 -12.05 29.78 9.41
CA THR A 232 -13.43 29.70 8.93
C THR A 232 -14.29 29.11 10.03
N THR A 233 -14.94 29.99 10.79
CA THR A 233 -16.13 29.63 11.57
C THR A 233 -17.14 28.92 10.65
N PRO A 234 -17.71 27.77 11.06
CA PRO A 234 -18.78 27.11 10.32
C PRO A 234 -19.95 28.09 10.11
N PRO A 235 -20.53 28.20 8.89
CA PRO A 235 -21.76 28.97 8.71
C PRO A 235 -22.89 28.28 9.48
N THR A 236 -23.43 28.96 10.49
CA THR A 236 -24.70 28.62 11.11
C THR A 236 -25.83 28.93 10.13
N THR A 237 -26.18 27.95 9.31
CA THR A 237 -27.48 27.93 8.61
C THR A 237 -28.20 26.65 9.04
N PRO A 238 -29.40 26.73 9.63
CA PRO A 238 -30.13 25.54 10.07
C PRO A 238 -30.56 24.70 8.85
N PRO A 239 -30.41 23.37 8.88
CA PRO A 239 -30.92 22.50 7.83
C PRO A 239 -32.47 22.51 7.82
N PRO A 240 -33.12 22.37 6.65
CA PRO A 240 -34.57 22.34 6.58
C PRO A 240 -35.12 21.08 7.24
N THR A 241 -36.16 21.26 8.04
CA THR A 241 -36.88 20.23 8.79
C THR A 241 -37.59 19.27 7.85
N VAL A 242 -37.20 17.99 7.83
CA VAL A 242 -37.96 16.91 7.18
C VAL A 242 -38.74 16.15 8.27
N PRO A 243 -40.03 15.79 8.07
CA PRO A 243 -40.85 15.11 9.07
C PRO A 243 -40.34 13.69 9.39
N PRO A 244 -40.61 13.15 10.59
CA PRO A 244 -40.06 11.87 11.03
C PRO A 244 -40.78 10.70 10.35
N THR A 245 -40.03 9.84 9.65
CA THR A 245 -40.48 8.51 9.25
C THR A 245 -39.97 7.47 10.26
N THR A 246 -40.88 6.57 10.63
CA THR A 246 -40.78 5.52 11.65
C THR A 246 -39.60 4.55 11.45
N PRO A 247 -39.08 3.94 12.54
CA PRO A 247 -37.96 2.98 12.46
C PRO A 247 -38.39 1.64 11.84
N PRO A 248 -37.62 1.03 10.92
CA PRO A 248 -37.83 -0.35 10.55
C PRO A 248 -37.11 -1.31 11.50
N THR A 249 -37.93 -2.26 11.94
CA THR A 249 -37.67 -3.59 12.46
C THR A 249 -36.42 -4.31 11.95
N THR A 250 -35.87 -5.13 12.86
CA THR A 250 -34.88 -6.21 12.74
C THR A 250 -34.61 -6.73 11.32
N PRO A 251 -33.35 -6.79 10.85
CA PRO A 251 -33.02 -7.39 9.57
C PRO A 251 -33.28 -8.91 9.55
N PRO A 252 -33.82 -9.47 8.45
CA PRO A 252 -33.86 -10.89 8.22
C PRO A 252 -32.45 -11.42 7.86
N THR A 253 -32.15 -12.62 8.33
CA THR A 253 -30.95 -13.40 7.95
C THR A 253 -30.96 -13.73 6.44
N GLY A 254 -29.97 -13.26 5.68
CA GLY A 254 -29.78 -13.64 4.29
C GLY A 254 -28.55 -13.02 3.61
N ASN A 255 -27.46 -13.81 3.52
CA ASN A 255 -26.25 -13.69 2.70
C ASN A 255 -25.71 -12.28 2.40
N GLY A 256 -24.80 -11.79 3.26
CA GLY A 256 -23.93 -10.65 2.98
C GLY A 256 -22.94 -10.92 1.85
N GLY A 257 -23.41 -10.90 0.60
CA GLY A 257 -22.58 -11.06 -0.59
C GLY A 257 -21.66 -9.84 -0.83
N CYS A 258 -20.70 -10.00 -1.73
CA CYS A 258 -19.90 -8.89 -2.25
C CYS A 258 -19.95 -8.86 -3.77
N SER A 259 -19.65 -7.70 -4.36
CA SER A 259 -19.44 -7.52 -5.80
C SER A 259 -18.04 -6.98 -6.06
N ALA A 260 -17.54 -7.17 -7.28
CA ALA A 260 -16.26 -6.64 -7.71
C ALA A 260 -16.36 -6.04 -9.12
N THR A 261 -15.74 -4.88 -9.34
CA THR A 261 -15.70 -4.19 -10.63
C THR A 261 -14.26 -3.98 -11.08
N TYR A 262 -14.00 -4.24 -12.35
CA TYR A 262 -12.67 -4.09 -12.97
C TYR A 262 -12.59 -2.76 -13.73
N ALA A 263 -11.51 -2.01 -13.51
CA ALA A 263 -11.17 -0.84 -14.29
C ALA A 263 -9.70 -0.93 -14.75
N LYS A 264 -9.47 -0.89 -16.07
CA LYS A 264 -8.12 -0.72 -16.63
C LYS A 264 -7.72 0.75 -16.48
N THR A 265 -6.68 1.01 -15.70
CA THR A 265 -6.25 2.37 -15.36
C THR A 265 -5.23 2.92 -16.34
N SER A 266 -4.40 2.05 -16.93
CA SER A 266 -3.40 2.40 -17.94
C SER A 266 -3.04 1.21 -18.80
N GLU A 267 -2.55 1.46 -20.01
CA GLU A 267 -2.10 0.42 -20.94
C GLU A 267 -0.94 0.93 -21.80
N TRP A 268 0.05 0.07 -22.02
CA TRP A 268 1.21 0.32 -22.87
C TRP A 268 1.57 -0.95 -23.65
N THR A 269 2.56 -0.86 -24.54
CA THR A 269 3.01 -2.00 -25.34
C THR A 269 3.46 -3.15 -24.42
N GLY A 270 2.69 -4.24 -24.42
CA GLY A 270 2.98 -5.46 -23.65
C GLY A 270 2.59 -5.40 -22.17
N GLY A 271 2.01 -4.31 -21.67
CA GLY A 271 1.62 -4.18 -20.26
C GLY A 271 0.42 -3.29 -19.99
N PHE A 272 -0.13 -3.39 -18.79
CA PHE A 272 -1.27 -2.61 -18.33
C PHE A 272 -1.33 -2.52 -16.81
N GLY A 273 -1.98 -1.48 -16.31
CA GLY A 273 -2.40 -1.35 -14.92
C GLY A 273 -3.91 -1.49 -14.80
N ALA A 274 -4.37 -2.11 -13.72
CA ALA A 274 -5.79 -2.21 -13.41
C ALA A 274 -6.08 -2.09 -11.92
N THR A 275 -7.25 -1.55 -11.61
CA THR A 275 -7.82 -1.48 -10.26
C THR A 275 -9.09 -2.32 -10.23
N VAL A 276 -9.28 -3.05 -9.14
CA VAL A 276 -10.50 -3.79 -8.83
C VAL A 276 -11.09 -3.22 -7.56
N THR A 277 -12.34 -2.76 -7.64
CA THR A 277 -13.09 -2.29 -6.49
C THR A 277 -14.00 -3.40 -5.99
N VAL A 278 -13.91 -3.71 -4.71
CA VAL A 278 -14.75 -4.69 -4.01
C VAL A 278 -15.76 -3.95 -3.16
N ARG A 279 -17.02 -4.34 -3.22
CA ARG A 279 -18.09 -3.72 -2.44
C ARG A 279 -18.88 -4.76 -1.66
N ALA A 280 -19.06 -4.53 -0.37
CA ALA A 280 -19.97 -5.32 0.47
C ALA A 280 -21.43 -5.00 0.10
N GLY A 281 -22.29 -6.01 0.17
CA GLY A 281 -23.73 -5.83 0.04
C GLY A 281 -24.34 -5.11 1.23
N THR A 282 -25.58 -5.42 1.55
CA THR A 282 -26.33 -4.77 2.65
C THR A 282 -25.90 -5.22 4.05
N ALA A 283 -24.97 -6.18 4.16
CA ALA A 283 -24.39 -6.62 5.41
C ALA A 283 -22.87 -6.42 5.41
N ALA A 284 -22.29 -6.21 6.60
CA ALA A 284 -20.86 -6.16 6.78
C ALA A 284 -20.22 -7.53 6.48
N ILE A 285 -18.99 -7.51 5.95
CA ILE A 285 -18.21 -8.71 5.64
C ILE A 285 -16.86 -8.63 6.36
N ALA A 286 -16.29 -9.77 6.76
CA ALA A 286 -15.00 -9.81 7.45
C ALA A 286 -13.83 -9.99 6.47
N GLY A 287 -14.12 -10.52 5.28
CA GLY A 287 -13.18 -10.60 4.18
C GLY A 287 -13.87 -10.74 2.83
N TRP A 288 -13.07 -10.79 1.77
CA TRP A 288 -13.56 -10.95 0.40
C TRP A 288 -12.58 -11.74 -0.45
N THR A 289 -13.10 -12.51 -1.39
CA THR A 289 -12.32 -13.14 -2.47
C THR A 289 -12.90 -12.73 -3.81
N VAL A 290 -12.08 -12.18 -4.69
CA VAL A 290 -12.42 -11.93 -6.09
C VAL A 290 -11.80 -13.01 -6.96
N ARG A 291 -12.56 -13.52 -7.94
CA ARG A 291 -12.07 -14.49 -8.92
C ARG A 291 -12.44 -14.08 -10.33
N TRP A 292 -11.53 -14.35 -11.27
CA TRP A 292 -11.77 -14.20 -12.70
C TRP A 292 -10.85 -15.09 -13.52
N THR A 293 -11.12 -15.16 -14.81
CA THR A 293 -10.29 -15.86 -15.78
C THR A 293 -9.90 -14.89 -16.89
N TRP A 294 -8.63 -14.87 -17.25
CA TRP A 294 -8.14 -14.12 -18.40
C TRP A 294 -8.61 -14.75 -19.70
N ALA A 295 -9.10 -13.91 -20.61
CA ALA A 295 -9.55 -14.36 -21.93
C ALA A 295 -8.38 -14.55 -22.89
N ASN A 296 -7.28 -13.79 -22.74
CA ASN A 296 -6.27 -13.66 -23.78
C ASN A 296 -4.87 -13.40 -23.19
N GLY A 297 -3.99 -14.40 -23.11
CA GLY A 297 -2.55 -14.20 -22.90
C GLY A 297 -2.11 -13.27 -21.76
N GLN A 298 -3.03 -12.89 -20.86
CA GLN A 298 -2.80 -11.91 -19.81
C GLN A 298 -2.20 -12.61 -18.62
N SER A 299 -1.28 -11.94 -17.95
CA SER A 299 -0.73 -12.40 -16.68
C SER A 299 -0.55 -11.21 -15.75
N ILE A 300 -0.56 -11.47 -14.44
CA ILE A 300 -0.29 -10.44 -13.42
C ILE A 300 1.20 -10.48 -13.11
N THR A 301 1.85 -9.33 -13.18
CA THR A 301 3.30 -9.18 -12.92
C THR A 301 3.58 -8.63 -11.53
N SER A 302 2.69 -7.81 -10.99
CA SER A 302 2.75 -7.30 -9.61
C SER A 302 1.35 -6.91 -9.13
N SER A 303 1.08 -7.00 -7.83
CA SER A 303 -0.20 -6.61 -7.23
C SER A 303 0.01 -5.94 -5.88
N TRP A 304 -0.93 -5.08 -5.48
CA TRP A 304 -0.96 -4.41 -4.19
C TRP A 304 -2.37 -4.48 -3.60
N ASN A 305 -2.48 -4.39 -2.27
CA ASN A 305 -3.75 -4.47 -1.52
C ASN A 305 -4.57 -5.76 -1.74
N ALA A 306 -3.98 -6.82 -2.31
CA ALA A 306 -4.56 -8.15 -2.38
C ALA A 306 -3.47 -9.22 -2.41
N THR A 307 -3.78 -10.40 -1.85
CA THR A 307 -3.03 -11.63 -2.12
C THR A 307 -3.53 -12.21 -3.42
N VAL A 308 -2.71 -12.22 -4.47
CA VAL A 308 -3.08 -12.73 -5.79
C VAL A 308 -2.40 -14.07 -6.04
N THR A 309 -3.19 -15.09 -6.36
CA THR A 309 -2.70 -16.40 -6.82
C THR A 309 -3.21 -16.68 -8.22
N SER A 310 -2.36 -17.24 -9.07
CA SER A 310 -2.68 -17.62 -10.44
C SER A 310 -2.53 -19.13 -10.64
N SER A 311 -3.44 -19.71 -11.43
CA SER A 311 -3.36 -21.08 -11.91
C SER A 311 -3.78 -21.11 -13.38
N GLY A 312 -2.79 -21.10 -14.28
CA GLY A 312 -3.04 -20.83 -15.69
C GLY A 312 -3.64 -19.44 -15.90
N SER A 313 -4.76 -19.35 -16.60
CA SER A 313 -5.49 -18.09 -16.82
C SER A 313 -6.44 -17.71 -15.67
N SER A 314 -6.65 -18.59 -14.69
CA SER A 314 -7.53 -18.32 -13.55
C SER A 314 -6.80 -17.58 -12.44
N ILE A 315 -7.40 -16.49 -11.98
CA ILE A 315 -6.88 -15.63 -10.92
C ILE A 315 -7.82 -15.67 -9.72
N THR A 316 -7.23 -15.77 -8.53
CA THR A 316 -7.91 -15.54 -7.26
C THR A 316 -7.19 -14.42 -6.52
N ALA A 317 -7.91 -13.37 -6.16
CA ALA A 317 -7.43 -12.26 -5.33
C ALA A 317 -8.17 -12.26 -4.00
N ALA A 318 -7.44 -12.23 -2.90
CA ALA A 318 -7.96 -12.22 -1.53
C ALA A 318 -7.57 -10.92 -0.83
N ASN A 319 -8.43 -10.43 0.07
CA ASN A 319 -8.08 -9.31 0.94
C ASN A 319 -6.78 -9.55 1.72
N VAL A 320 -6.09 -8.47 2.06
CA VAL A 320 -5.00 -8.44 3.05
C VAL A 320 -5.57 -8.05 4.42
N SER A 321 -4.73 -8.04 5.47
CA SER A 321 -5.18 -7.88 6.86
C SER A 321 -5.91 -6.55 7.12
N HIS A 322 -5.49 -5.46 6.47
CA HIS A 322 -6.06 -4.13 6.71
C HIS A 322 -7.31 -3.80 5.89
N ASN A 323 -7.64 -4.57 4.85
CA ASN A 323 -8.73 -4.22 3.92
C ASN A 323 -9.78 -5.33 3.73
N GLY A 324 -9.81 -6.33 4.62
CA GLY A 324 -10.81 -7.40 4.59
C GLY A 324 -12.18 -6.99 5.09
N ALA A 325 -12.21 -6.34 6.27
CA ALA A 325 -13.44 -5.97 6.92
C ALA A 325 -14.08 -4.75 6.25
N LEU A 326 -15.28 -4.91 5.70
CA LEU A 326 -16.07 -3.81 5.13
C LEU A 326 -17.40 -3.72 5.86
N SER A 327 -17.80 -2.52 6.25
CA SER A 327 -19.16 -2.27 6.73
C SER A 327 -20.18 -2.55 5.62
N ALA A 328 -21.46 -2.67 5.98
CA ALA A 328 -22.53 -2.73 4.99
C ALA A 328 -22.40 -1.57 3.99
N ASN A 329 -22.53 -1.87 2.70
CA ASN A 329 -22.34 -0.96 1.56
C ASN A 329 -20.92 -0.36 1.40
N GLY A 330 -19.98 -0.72 2.28
CA GLY A 330 -18.59 -0.27 2.24
C GLY A 330 -17.83 -0.88 1.07
N SER A 331 -16.74 -0.24 0.68
CA SER A 331 -15.89 -0.67 -0.43
C SER A 331 -14.42 -0.58 -0.10
N THR A 332 -13.63 -1.38 -0.79
CA THR A 332 -12.17 -1.24 -0.86
C THR A 332 -11.71 -1.47 -2.28
N SER A 333 -10.45 -1.17 -2.57
CA SER A 333 -9.86 -1.45 -3.88
C SER A 333 -8.49 -2.11 -3.73
N PHE A 334 -8.18 -2.97 -4.69
CA PHE A 334 -6.83 -3.48 -4.91
C PHE A 334 -6.43 -3.24 -6.36
N GLY A 335 -5.15 -3.33 -6.66
CA GLY A 335 -4.68 -3.13 -8.03
C GLY A 335 -3.53 -4.05 -8.39
N PHE A 336 -3.23 -4.07 -9.67
CA PHE A 336 -2.14 -4.87 -10.21
C PHE A 336 -1.62 -4.28 -11.53
N ASN A 337 -0.34 -4.54 -11.81
CA ASN A 337 0.17 -4.49 -13.16
C ASN A 337 0.14 -5.88 -13.77
N GLY A 338 -0.16 -5.94 -15.07
CA GLY A 338 -0.14 -7.17 -15.84
C GLY A 338 0.57 -7.00 -17.18
N SER A 339 0.88 -8.13 -17.80
CA SER A 339 1.32 -8.21 -19.19
C SER A 339 0.21 -8.81 -20.05
N TRP A 340 0.24 -8.53 -21.34
CA TRP A 340 -0.70 -9.10 -22.30
C TRP A 340 0.00 -9.39 -23.63
N THR A 341 -0.47 -10.42 -24.33
CA THR A 341 -0.08 -10.72 -25.72
C THR A 341 -1.33 -10.80 -26.58
N GLY A 342 -1.33 -10.12 -27.72
CA GLY A 342 -2.45 -10.14 -28.66
C GLY A 342 -3.55 -9.13 -28.31
N THR A 343 -4.47 -9.46 -27.40
CA THR A 343 -5.60 -8.58 -27.06
C THR A 343 -5.79 -8.51 -25.55
N ASN A 344 -6.00 -7.30 -25.02
CA ASN A 344 -6.21 -7.09 -23.58
C ASN A 344 -7.69 -6.88 -23.24
N THR A 345 -8.47 -7.96 -23.26
CA THR A 345 -9.91 -7.95 -22.96
C THR A 345 -10.16 -7.89 -21.45
N ALA A 346 -11.01 -6.97 -21.01
CA ALA A 346 -11.41 -6.87 -19.61
C ALA A 346 -12.12 -8.16 -19.13
N PRO A 347 -11.79 -8.69 -17.94
CA PRO A 347 -12.38 -9.91 -17.44
C PRO A 347 -13.73 -9.64 -16.77
N THR A 348 -14.57 -10.68 -16.67
CA THR A 348 -15.72 -10.67 -15.77
C THR A 348 -15.28 -11.15 -14.39
N LEU A 349 -15.58 -10.36 -13.36
CA LEU A 349 -15.22 -10.67 -11.97
C LEU A 349 -16.38 -11.32 -11.23
N THR A 350 -16.05 -12.22 -10.31
CA THR A 350 -16.96 -12.72 -9.26
C THR A 350 -16.39 -12.40 -7.90
N CYS A 351 -17.25 -12.15 -6.91
CA CYS A 351 -16.83 -11.86 -5.54
C CYS A 351 -17.56 -12.76 -4.54
N THR A 352 -16.83 -13.27 -3.55
CA THR A 352 -17.37 -14.06 -2.43
C THR A 352 -16.97 -13.41 -1.12
N ALA A 353 -17.95 -13.06 -0.29
CA ALA A 353 -17.70 -12.57 1.07
C ALA A 353 -17.22 -13.71 1.97
N ARG A 354 -16.38 -13.38 2.95
CA ARG A 354 -15.82 -14.31 3.94
C ARG A 354 -16.12 -13.85 5.36
#